data_AF-A0A392SN78-F1
#
_entry.id   AF-A0A392SN78-F1
#
_cell.length_a   1.000
_cell.length_b   1.000
_cell.length_c   1.000
_cell.angle_alpha   90.00
_cell.angle_beta   90.00
_cell.angle_gamma   90.00
#
_symmetry.space_group_name_H-M   'P 1'
#
loop_
_entity.id
_entity.type
_entity.pdbx_description
1 polymer ?
#
loop_
_entity_poly.entity_id
_entity_poly.type
_entity_poly.pdbx_seq_one_letter_code
_entity_poly.pdbx_strand_id
1 'polypeptide(L)' 'MLGSWNIEEKLRLVDYDVQIPNHLKDVNLVDLVDNNGLWKWEELSHWLPSSLLDKIAALHPPDTNSGADSRYCMDDAS' A
#
# COMPACT_ATOMS: atom_id res chain seq x y z
N MET A 1 14.49 -14.82 -14.85
CA MET A 1 14.20 -13.38 -14.96
C MET A 1 13.28 -13.01 -13.81
N LEU A 2 13.85 -12.63 -12.66
CA LEU A 2 13.05 -12.05 -11.58
C LEU A 2 13.01 -10.55 -11.88
N GLY A 3 11.84 -10.06 -12.29
CA GLY A 3 11.65 -8.64 -12.59
C GLY A 3 12.03 -7.82 -11.37
N SER A 4 12.98 -6.90 -11.53
CA SER A 4 13.26 -5.89 -10.52
C SER A 4 11.95 -5.23 -10.14
N TRP A 5 11.56 -5.36 -8.88
CA TRP A 5 10.51 -4.56 -8.29
C TRP A 5 10.97 -3.12 -8.35
N ASN A 6 10.57 -2.41 -9.41
CA ASN A 6 10.93 -1.01 -9.64
C ASN A 6 10.06 -0.13 -8.75
N ILE A 7 10.16 -0.33 -7.44
CA ILE A 7 9.75 0.66 -6.46
C ILE A 7 10.81 1.75 -6.61
N GLU A 8 10.52 2.75 -7.43
CA GLU A 8 11.36 3.94 -7.53
C GLU A 8 11.67 4.41 -6.11
N GLU A 9 12.96 4.49 -5.77
CA GLU A 9 13.48 4.65 -4.39
C GLU A 9 12.87 5.85 -3.61
N LYS A 10 12.10 6.71 -4.28
CA LYS A 10 11.55 7.95 -3.72
C LYS A 10 10.13 8.23 -4.18
N LEU A 11 9.28 7.22 -4.35
CA LEU A 11 7.88 7.50 -4.60
C LEU A 11 7.20 7.99 -3.33
N ARG A 12 6.76 9.25 -3.32
CA ARG A 12 6.03 9.83 -2.20
C ARG A 12 4.63 10.20 -2.64
N LEU A 13 3.63 9.84 -1.84
CA LEU A 13 2.23 10.21 -2.11
C LEU A 13 2.03 11.73 -2.25
N VAL A 14 2.86 12.52 -1.55
CA VAL A 14 2.84 14.00 -1.63
C VAL A 14 3.20 14.54 -3.02
N ASP A 15 3.88 13.76 -3.85
CA ASP A 15 4.23 14.17 -5.22
C ASP A 15 3.05 14.00 -6.21
N TYR A 16 1.96 13.36 -5.79
CA TYR A 16 0.80 13.03 -6.64
C TYR A 16 -0.46 13.87 -6.35
N ASP A 17 -0.37 14.87 -5.46
CA ASP A 17 -1.50 15.71 -4.99
C ASP A 17 -2.77 14.88 -4.63
N VAL A 18 -2.55 13.70 -4.04
CA VAL A 18 -3.62 12.80 -3.65
C VAL A 18 -4.24 13.29 -2.36
N GLN A 19 -5.50 13.74 -2.43
CA GLN A 19 -6.30 14.04 -1.25
C GLN A 19 -7.00 12.77 -0.77
N ILE A 20 -6.94 12.49 0.54
CA ILE A 20 -7.66 11.35 1.13
C ILE A 20 -9.16 11.68 1.20
N PRO A 21 -10.04 10.90 0.56
CA PRO A 21 -11.49 11.07 0.66
C PRO A 21 -11.94 11.02 2.12
N ASN A 22 -12.93 11.85 2.48
CA ASN A 22 -13.36 11.95 3.88
C ASN A 22 -13.82 10.61 4.46
N HIS A 23 -14.44 9.74 3.64
CA HIS A 23 -14.87 8.42 4.07
C HIS A 23 -13.74 7.42 4.27
N LEU A 24 -12.52 7.70 3.78
CA LEU A 24 -11.33 6.87 3.93
C LEU A 24 -10.36 7.37 5.01
N LYS A 25 -10.62 8.53 5.63
CA LYS A 25 -9.72 9.11 6.65
C LYS A 25 -9.67 8.32 7.95
N ASP A 26 -10.79 7.67 8.31
CA ASP A 26 -10.94 6.90 9.56
C ASP A 26 -10.93 5.38 9.31
N VAL A 27 -10.48 4.95 8.13
CA VAL A 27 -10.53 3.57 7.65
C VAL A 27 -9.14 2.93 7.86
N ASN A 28 -9.11 1.73 8.45
CA ASN A 28 -7.85 1.00 8.61
C ASN A 28 -7.48 0.30 7.30
N LEU A 29 -6.20 -0.06 7.14
CA LEU A 29 -5.76 -0.79 5.94
C LEU A 29 -6.52 -2.11 5.73
N VAL A 30 -6.90 -2.80 6.81
CA VAL A 30 -7.73 -4.02 6.76
C VAL A 30 -9.12 -3.76 6.19
N ASP A 31 -9.67 -2.57 6.40
CA ASP A 31 -10.97 -2.18 5.88
C ASP A 31 -10.93 -1.88 4.36
N LEU A 32 -9.73 -1.72 3.79
CA LEU A 32 -9.48 -1.61 2.34
C LEU A 32 -9.34 -2.98 1.66
N VAL A 33 -9.49 -4.07 2.41
CA VAL A 33 -9.51 -5.45 1.91
C VAL A 33 -10.95 -5.97 1.92
N ASP A 34 -11.34 -6.70 0.90
CA ASP A 34 -12.64 -7.35 0.77
C ASP A 34 -12.69 -8.69 1.51
N ASN A 35 -13.86 -9.34 1.50
CA ASN A 35 -14.07 -10.62 2.18
C ASN A 35 -13.29 -11.79 1.55
N ASN A 36 -12.71 -11.60 0.35
CA ASN A 36 -11.91 -12.58 -0.35
C ASN A 36 -10.40 -12.39 -0.06
N GLY A 37 -10.04 -11.42 0.78
CA GLY A 37 -8.64 -11.07 1.05
C GLY A 37 -8.00 -10.28 -0.10
N LEU A 38 -8.80 -9.65 -0.96
CA LEU A 38 -8.33 -8.83 -2.08
C LEU A 38 -8.51 -7.35 -1.79
N TRP A 39 -7.67 -6.50 -2.40
CA TRP A 39 -7.87 -5.06 -2.32
C TRP A 39 -9.24 -4.65 -2.88
N LYS A 40 -9.93 -3.72 -2.21
CA LYS A 40 -11.15 -3.07 -2.73
C LYS A 40 -10.79 -2.12 -3.86
N TRP A 41 -10.50 -2.68 -5.04
CA TRP A 41 -10.03 -1.94 -6.22
C TRP A 41 -11.00 -0.86 -6.67
N GLU A 42 -12.30 -1.03 -6.45
CA GLU A 42 -13.29 0.00 -6.74
C GLU A 42 -13.03 1.26 -5.90
N GLU A 43 -12.92 1.14 -4.58
CA GLU A 43 -12.62 2.28 -3.69
C GLU A 43 -11.25 2.89 -4.00
N LEU A 44 -10.23 2.05 -4.20
CA LEU A 44 -8.88 2.52 -4.48
C LEU A 44 -8.79 3.24 -5.83
N SER A 45 -9.49 2.77 -6.86
CA SER A 45 -9.42 3.37 -8.20
C SER A 45 -10.15 4.70 -8.34
N HIS A 46 -11.13 4.97 -7.48
CA HIS A 46 -11.75 6.30 -7.36
C HIS A 46 -10.85 7.29 -6.63
N TRP A 47 -9.95 6.80 -5.77
CA TRP A 47 -9.09 7.64 -4.95
C TRP A 47 -7.71 7.88 -5.59
N LEU A 48 -7.08 6.82 -6.11
CA LEU A 48 -5.69 6.83 -6.51
C LEU A 48 -5.53 6.82 -8.04
N PRO A 49 -4.52 7.54 -8.58
CA PRO A 49 -4.16 7.44 -9.98
C PRO A 49 -3.67 6.03 -10.33
N SER A 50 -3.84 5.64 -11.59
CA SER A 50 -3.47 4.31 -12.11
C SER A 50 -2.01 3.93 -11.83
N SER A 51 -1.09 4.89 -11.91
CA SER A 51 0.34 4.66 -11.61
C SER A 51 0.62 4.23 -10.17
N LEU A 52 -0.24 4.61 -9.21
CA LEU A 52 -0.17 4.12 -7.82
C LEU A 52 -0.91 2.79 -7.66
N LEU A 53 -2.03 2.61 -8.36
CA LEU A 53 -2.77 1.34 -8.35
C LEU A 53 -1.91 0.18 -8.85
N ASP A 54 -1.15 0.37 -9.93
CA ASP A 54 -0.24 -0.64 -10.46
C ASP A 54 0.81 -1.10 -9.43
N LYS A 55 1.23 -0.17 -8.55
CA LYS A 55 2.19 -0.46 -7.48
C LYS A 55 1.53 -1.15 -6.29
N ILE A 56 0.30 -0.77 -5.95
CA ILE A 56 -0.50 -1.48 -4.93
C ILE A 56 -0.85 -2.89 -5.41
N ALA A 57 -1.08 -3.09 -6.71
CA ALA A 57 -1.38 -4.42 -7.27
C ALA A 57 -0.18 -5.38 -7.17
N ALA A 58 1.03 -4.82 -7.10
CA ALA A 58 2.26 -5.56 -6.80
C ALA A 58 2.37 -5.96 -5.31
N LEU A 59 1.62 -5.31 -4.41
CA LEU A 59 1.59 -5.62 -2.98
C LEU A 59 0.44 -6.56 -2.67
N HIS A 60 0.73 -7.63 -1.93
CA HIS A 60 -0.31 -8.47 -1.39
C HIS A 60 -1.09 -7.71 -0.31
N PRO A 61 -2.44 -7.80 -0.28
CA PRO A 61 -3.24 -7.32 0.83
C PRO A 61 -2.73 -7.86 2.17
N PRO A 62 -2.87 -7.09 3.26
CA PRO A 62 -2.53 -7.58 4.58
C PRO A 62 -3.34 -8.84 4.89
N ASP A 63 -2.63 -9.95 5.14
CA ASP A 63 -3.20 -11.22 5.58
C ASP A 63 -2.80 -11.44 7.04
N THR A 64 -3.74 -11.90 7.86
CA THR A 64 -3.50 -12.34 9.24
C THR A 64 -2.43 -13.42 9.39
N ASN A 65 -2.13 -14.17 8.33
CA ASN A 65 -1.05 -15.15 8.31
C ASN A 65 0.31 -14.56 7.90
N SER A 66 0.34 -13.34 7.38
CA SER A 66 1.56 -12.56 7.19
C SER A 66 1.98 -12.01 8.55
N GLY A 67 3.06 -12.56 9.11
CA GLY A 67 3.53 -12.23 10.46
C GLY A 67 3.64 -10.73 10.72
N ALA A 68 3.53 -10.33 11.99
CA ALA A 68 3.49 -8.94 12.41
C ALA A 68 4.62 -8.08 11.79
N ASP A 69 4.26 -6.84 11.39
CA ASP A 69 5.22 -5.86 10.90
C ASP A 69 6.41 -5.72 11.85
N SER A 70 7.58 -6.11 11.37
CA SER A 70 8.82 -6.05 12.15
C SER A 70 9.53 -4.73 11.87
N ARG A 71 9.62 -3.88 12.89
CA ARG A 71 10.46 -2.68 12.83
C ARG A 71 11.92 -3.10 12.89
N TYR A 72 12.64 -2.96 11.78
CA TYR A 72 14.10 -2.96 11.81
C TYR A 72 14.57 -1.59 12.30
N CYS A 73 14.83 -1.45 13.61
CA CYS A 73 15.80 -0.45 14.05
C CYS A 73 17.18 -0.97 13.62
N MET A 74 17.85 -0.25 12.72
CA MET A 74 19.29 -0.44 12.59
C MET A 74 19.90 0.08 13.89
N ASP A 75 20.37 -0.83 14.75
CA ASP A 75 21.28 -0.45 15.82
C ASP A 75 22.51 0.19 15.17
N ASP A 76 22.81 1.44 15.55
CA ASP A 76 24.04 2.12 15.19
C ASP A 76 25.22 1.21 15.55
N ALA A 77 25.88 0.67 14.53
CA ALA A 77 27.13 -0.04 14.70
C ALA A 77 28.17 0.94 15.28
N SER A 78 28.49 0.76 16.56
CA SER A 78 29.67 1.36 17.21
C SER A 78 30.96 0.66 16.79
#